data_AF-A0A370H658-F1
#
_entry.id   AF-A0A370H658-F1
#
_cell.length_a   1.000
_cell.length_b   1.000
_cell.length_c   1.000
_cell.angle_alpha   90.00
_cell.angle_beta   90.00
_cell.angle_gamma   90.00
#
_symmetry.space_group_name_H-M   'P 1'
#
loop_
_entity.id
_entity.type
_entity.pdbx_description
1 polymer ?
#
loop_
_entity_poly.entity_id
_entity_poly.type
_entity_poly.pdbx_seq_one_letter_code
_entity_poly.pdbx_strand_id
1 'polypeptide(L)'
;MHLRKLLPFTVLAAVVAAPLQAHAEAPISGVPPELQGPAQQVQQQAEAWQHQLPQPQQEQLQQAIQPLPQPLPQLLPPIFANDLDGWIRNALYVMGQHGIPGDYESIHRNIMRESGGNPAAINLYDSNAAAGIPSKGLMQVIDPTFAAFHVEGTSWDIFDPVANIAAACNYAANRYGSIANVFSAY
;
A
#
# COMPACT_ATOMS: atom_id res chain seq x y z
N MET A 1 27.76 7.32 18.07
CA MET A 1 26.40 7.53 18.62
C MET A 1 25.44 6.78 17.71
N HIS A 2 24.95 5.63 18.18
CA HIS A 2 24.22 4.65 17.35
C HIS A 2 22.78 5.14 17.12
N LEU A 3 22.45 5.44 15.86
CA LEU A 3 21.08 5.75 15.45
C LEU A 3 20.28 4.44 15.44
N ARG A 4 19.44 4.24 16.46
CA ARG A 4 18.50 3.12 16.54
C ARG A 4 17.51 3.25 15.39
N LYS A 5 17.61 2.33 14.42
CA LYS A 5 16.55 2.08 13.44
C LYS A 5 15.29 1.73 14.23
N LEU A 6 14.31 2.63 14.21
CA LEU A 6 12.97 2.36 14.69
C LEU A 6 12.35 1.33 13.74
N LEU A 7 12.39 0.07 14.12
CA LEU A 7 11.42 -0.90 13.61
C LEU A 7 10.04 -0.36 13.99
N PRO A 8 9.09 -0.25 13.05
CA PRO A 8 7.77 0.29 13.35
C PRO A 8 7.11 -0.61 14.40
N PHE A 9 6.73 -0.02 15.53
CA PHE A 9 6.08 -0.66 16.68
C PHE A 9 4.82 -1.47 16.33
N THR A 10 4.24 -1.26 15.15
CA THR A 10 3.08 -1.98 14.62
C THR A 10 3.36 -3.44 14.24
N VAL A 11 4.60 -3.79 13.86
CA VAL A 11 4.97 -5.19 13.56
C VAL A 11 5.03 -6.04 14.84
N LEU A 12 5.41 -5.44 15.98
CA LEU A 12 5.54 -6.16 17.24
C LEU A 12 4.17 -6.64 17.78
N ALA A 13 3.12 -5.83 17.65
CA ALA A 13 1.80 -6.15 18.19
C ALA A 13 1.12 -7.34 17.48
N ALA A 14 1.32 -7.48 16.16
CA ALA A 14 0.76 -8.61 15.40
C ALA A 14 1.52 -9.92 15.65
N VAL A 15 2.83 -9.86 15.87
CA VAL A 15 3.65 -11.05 16.17
C VAL A 15 3.34 -11.63 17.55
N VAL A 16 3.07 -10.79 18.55
CA VAL A 16 2.84 -11.22 19.94
C VAL A 16 1.50 -11.97 20.13
N ALA A 17 0.57 -11.87 19.19
CA ALA A 17 -0.78 -12.40 19.41
C ALA A 17 -1.33 -13.30 18.28
N ALA A 18 -0.48 -13.71 17.34
CA ALA A 18 -0.73 -14.95 16.61
C ALA A 18 -0.83 -16.12 17.63
N PRO A 19 -1.76 -17.08 17.47
CA PRO A 19 -1.91 -18.16 18.43
C PRO A 19 -0.60 -18.93 18.56
N LEU A 20 -0.10 -19.06 19.80
CA LEU A 20 1.05 -19.86 20.27
C LEU A 20 1.05 -21.34 19.85
N GLN A 21 0.05 -21.77 19.06
CA GLN A 21 -0.13 -23.14 18.58
C GLN A 21 0.02 -23.28 17.05
N ALA A 22 0.32 -22.20 16.31
CA ALA A 22 0.73 -22.33 14.92
C ALA A 22 2.16 -22.89 14.90
N HIS A 23 2.26 -24.22 14.87
CA HIS A 23 3.50 -24.97 14.69
C HIS A 23 4.38 -24.31 13.62
N ALA A 24 5.69 -24.26 13.90
CA ALA A 24 6.75 -23.59 13.16
C ALA A 24 6.94 -23.98 11.68
N GLU A 25 5.97 -24.68 11.06
CA GLU A 25 6.04 -25.22 9.70
C GLU A 25 5.02 -24.62 8.73
N ALA A 26 4.01 -23.88 9.20
CA ALA A 26 3.05 -23.23 8.30
C ALA A 26 3.53 -21.83 7.86
N PRO A 27 3.38 -21.44 6.56
CA PRO A 27 3.68 -20.09 6.12
C PRO A 27 2.76 -19.10 6.84
N ILE A 28 3.34 -18.01 7.35
CA ILE A 28 2.61 -16.94 8.03
C ILE A 28 1.71 -16.28 6.97
N SER A 29 0.40 -16.35 7.18
CA SER A 29 -0.59 -15.79 6.25
C SER A 29 -0.41 -14.27 6.15
N GLY A 30 -0.36 -13.75 4.92
CA GLY A 30 -0.13 -12.32 4.65
C GLY A 30 1.34 -11.89 4.62
N VAL A 31 2.29 -12.79 4.87
CA VAL A 31 3.73 -12.51 4.73
C VAL A 31 4.25 -13.03 3.38
N PRO A 32 4.88 -12.19 2.55
CA PRO A 32 5.48 -12.62 1.29
C PRO A 32 6.50 -13.76 1.48
N PRO A 33 6.67 -14.68 0.51
CA PRO A 33 7.60 -15.81 0.62
C PRO A 33 9.02 -15.41 1.05
N GLU A 34 9.53 -14.31 0.52
CA GLU A 34 10.84 -13.75 0.80
C GLU A 34 11.00 -13.23 2.25
N LEU A 35 9.89 -12.94 2.93
CA LEU A 35 9.87 -12.46 4.32
C LEU A 35 9.46 -13.53 5.32
N GLN A 36 9.11 -14.74 4.87
CA GLN A 36 8.71 -15.84 5.76
C GLN A 36 9.80 -16.17 6.79
N GLY A 37 11.06 -16.31 6.36
CA GLY A 37 12.19 -16.62 7.25
C GLY A 37 12.44 -15.53 8.31
N PRO A 38 12.60 -14.25 7.91
CA PRO A 38 12.70 -13.15 8.87
C PRO A 38 11.49 -13.04 9.82
N ALA A 39 10.27 -13.25 9.32
CA ALA A 39 9.07 -13.20 10.14
C ALA A 39 9.01 -14.34 11.18
N GLN A 40 9.39 -15.55 10.80
CA GLN A 40 9.51 -16.69 11.72
C GLN A 40 10.56 -16.44 12.81
N GLN A 41 11.70 -15.82 12.48
CA GLN A 41 12.73 -15.45 13.46
C GLN A 41 12.21 -14.43 14.49
N VAL A 42 11.48 -13.41 14.02
CA VAL A 42 10.88 -12.40 14.89
C VAL A 42 9.83 -13.02 15.81
N GLN A 43 9.04 -13.98 15.32
CA GLN A 43 8.05 -14.71 16.13
C GLN A 43 8.72 -15.56 17.22
N GLN A 44 9.73 -16.35 16.88
CA GLN A 44 10.48 -17.15 17.86
C GLN A 44 11.17 -16.28 18.91
N GLN A 45 11.69 -15.11 18.50
CA GLN A 45 12.31 -14.17 19.43
C GLN A 45 11.27 -13.51 20.34
N ALA A 46 10.08 -13.19 19.84
CA ALA A 46 8.98 -12.65 20.63
C ALA A 46 8.49 -13.67 21.69
N GLU A 47 8.36 -14.95 21.34
CA GLU A 47 8.01 -16.03 22.28
C GLU A 47 9.05 -16.17 23.39
N ALA A 48 10.34 -16.17 23.02
CA ALA A 48 11.44 -16.22 23.97
C ALA A 48 11.42 -15.03 24.93
N TRP A 49 11.08 -13.83 24.45
CA TRP A 49 10.96 -12.63 25.26
C TRP A 49 9.73 -12.69 26.17
N GLN A 50 8.61 -13.20 25.68
CA GLN A 50 7.38 -13.33 26.46
C GLN A 50 7.57 -14.25 27.66
N HIS A 51 8.31 -15.35 27.51
CA HIS A 51 8.64 -16.26 28.61
C HIS A 51 9.64 -15.67 29.62
N GLN A 52 10.35 -14.59 29.27
CA GLN A 52 11.26 -13.88 30.17
C GLN A 52 10.59 -12.75 30.96
N LEU A 53 9.33 -12.40 30.65
CA LEU A 53 8.60 -11.37 31.37
C LEU A 53 8.11 -11.87 32.75
N PRO A 54 8.21 -11.07 33.82
CA PRO A 54 7.49 -11.29 35.08
C PRO A 54 5.99 -11.57 34.89
N GLN A 55 5.44 -12.48 35.70
CA GLN A 55 4.03 -12.91 35.62
C GLN A 55 2.99 -11.76 35.55
N PRO A 56 3.09 -10.68 36.35
CA PRO A 56 2.12 -9.58 36.27
C PRO A 56 2.11 -8.87 34.90
N GLN A 57 3.24 -8.85 34.21
CA GLN A 57 3.36 -8.23 32.89
C GLN A 57 2.84 -9.15 31.78
N GLN A 58 2.95 -10.47 31.98
CA GLN A 58 2.34 -11.46 31.09
C GLN A 58 0.80 -11.35 31.14
N GLU A 59 0.22 -11.23 32.33
CA GLU A 59 -1.23 -11.08 32.52
C GLU A 59 -1.76 -9.78 31.90
N GLN A 60 -1.05 -8.67 32.07
CA GLN A 60 -1.41 -7.38 31.46
C GLN A 60 -1.43 -7.46 29.93
N LEU A 61 -0.43 -8.12 29.32
CA LEU A 61 -0.40 -8.33 27.88
C LEU A 61 -1.58 -9.18 27.41
N GLN A 62 -1.90 -10.27 28.10
CA GLN A 62 -3.04 -11.14 27.76
C GLN A 62 -4.38 -10.39 27.84
N GLN A 63 -4.58 -9.56 28.86
CA GLN A 63 -5.79 -8.75 29.00
C GLN A 63 -5.90 -7.68 27.91
N ALA A 64 -4.77 -7.10 27.48
CA ALA A 64 -4.75 -6.10 26.42
C ALA A 64 -5.08 -6.67 25.03
N ILE A 65 -4.69 -7.92 24.75
CA ILE A 65 -4.93 -8.58 23.45
C ILE A 65 -6.25 -9.34 23.37
N GLN A 66 -6.85 -9.72 24.52
CA GLN A 66 -8.14 -10.42 24.58
C GLN A 66 -9.29 -9.77 23.79
N PRO A 67 -9.50 -8.44 23.81
CA PRO A 67 -10.61 -7.83 23.10
C PRO A 67 -10.38 -7.68 21.59
N LEU A 68 -9.17 -7.97 21.09
CA LEU A 68 -8.88 -7.79 19.67
C LEU A 68 -9.47 -8.94 18.84
N PRO A 69 -10.13 -8.64 17.70
CA PRO A 69 -10.68 -9.66 16.83
C PRO A 69 -9.56 -10.54 16.26
N GLN A 70 -9.78 -11.85 16.28
CA GLN A 70 -8.86 -12.84 15.74
C GLN A 70 -9.38 -13.36 14.39
N PRO A 71 -8.52 -13.52 13.37
CA PRO A 71 -7.06 -13.45 13.45
C PRO A 71 -6.53 -12.01 13.29
N LEU A 72 -5.65 -11.59 14.23
CA LEU A 72 -4.99 -10.27 14.23
C LEU A 72 -4.28 -9.84 12.94
N PRO A 73 -3.74 -10.74 12.09
CA PRO A 73 -3.25 -10.37 10.76
C PRO A 73 -4.24 -9.56 9.92
N GLN A 74 -5.54 -9.67 10.16
CA GLN A 74 -6.57 -8.87 9.48
C GLN A 74 -6.56 -7.39 9.88
N LEU A 75 -5.83 -7.02 10.96
CA LEU A 75 -5.66 -5.63 11.40
C LEU A 75 -4.46 -4.96 10.74
N LEU A 76 -3.60 -5.70 10.04
CA LEU A 76 -2.48 -5.12 9.31
C LEU A 76 -2.96 -4.59 7.94
N PRO A 77 -2.45 -3.44 7.49
CA PRO A 77 -2.70 -3.01 6.12
C PRO A 77 -2.19 -4.09 5.15
N PRO A 78 -2.94 -4.37 4.06
CA PRO A 78 -2.51 -5.33 3.07
C PRO A 78 -1.15 -4.93 2.48
N ILE A 79 -0.29 -5.91 2.27
CA ILE A 79 0.98 -5.73 1.56
C ILE A 79 0.72 -5.98 0.08
N PHE A 80 1.20 -5.07 -0.77
CA PHE A 80 1.10 -5.18 -2.22
C PHE A 80 2.48 -5.41 -2.81
N ALA A 81 2.54 -6.17 -3.89
CA ALA A 81 3.77 -6.35 -4.67
C ALA A 81 4.25 -5.00 -5.23
N ASN A 82 5.56 -4.89 -5.47
CA ASN A 82 6.14 -3.70 -6.12
C ASN A 82 6.21 -3.88 -7.64
N ASP A 83 5.06 -4.11 -8.25
CA ASP A 83 4.86 -4.28 -9.69
C ASP A 83 3.51 -3.67 -10.10
N LEU A 84 3.18 -3.74 -11.40
CA LEU A 84 1.97 -3.11 -11.93
C LEU A 84 0.68 -3.61 -11.26
N ASP A 85 0.55 -4.92 -11.00
CA ASP A 85 -0.64 -5.48 -10.35
C ASP A 85 -0.73 -4.98 -8.89
N GLY A 86 0.38 -5.03 -8.16
CA GLY A 86 0.45 -4.55 -6.79
C GLY A 86 0.18 -3.06 -6.66
N TRP A 87 0.70 -2.23 -7.57
CA TRP A 87 0.42 -0.79 -7.57
C TRP A 87 -1.05 -0.47 -7.84
N ILE A 88 -1.69 -1.16 -8.79
CA ILE A 88 -3.12 -0.98 -9.08
C ILE A 88 -3.96 -1.39 -7.88
N ARG A 89 -3.67 -2.55 -7.26
CA ARG A 89 -4.41 -3.03 -6.08
C ARG A 89 -4.22 -2.11 -4.88
N ASN A 90 -3.02 -1.59 -4.68
CA ASN A 90 -2.75 -0.62 -3.62
C ASN A 90 -3.55 0.67 -3.85
N ALA A 91 -3.53 1.19 -5.09
CA ALA A 91 -4.31 2.37 -5.43
C ALA A 91 -5.81 2.13 -5.21
N LEU A 92 -6.37 0.99 -5.64
CA LEU A 92 -7.76 0.63 -5.37
C LEU A 92 -8.08 0.54 -3.87
N TYR A 93 -7.16 -0.01 -3.07
CA TYR A 93 -7.32 -0.08 -1.62
C TYR A 93 -7.41 1.32 -1.00
N VAL A 94 -6.47 2.22 -1.36
CA VAL A 94 -6.48 3.61 -0.89
C VAL A 94 -7.74 4.34 -1.38
N MET A 95 -8.04 4.26 -2.68
CA MET A 95 -9.24 4.85 -3.28
C MET A 95 -10.53 4.41 -2.57
N GLY A 96 -10.63 3.13 -2.20
CA GLY A 96 -11.76 2.60 -1.44
C GLY A 96 -11.94 3.25 -0.08
N GLN A 97 -10.86 3.58 0.63
CA GLN A 97 -10.93 4.30 1.91
C GLN A 97 -11.45 5.73 1.76
N HIS A 98 -11.28 6.33 0.57
CA HIS A 98 -11.69 7.70 0.26
C HIS A 98 -12.98 7.78 -0.57
N GLY A 99 -13.64 6.65 -0.84
CA GLY A 99 -14.86 6.61 -1.65
C GLY A 99 -14.66 6.97 -3.12
N ILE A 100 -13.45 6.82 -3.65
CA ILE A 100 -13.12 7.11 -5.05
C ILE A 100 -13.45 5.87 -5.90
N PRO A 101 -14.37 5.94 -6.87
CA PRO A 101 -14.74 4.80 -7.69
C PRO A 101 -13.65 4.44 -8.71
N GLY A 102 -13.45 3.14 -8.92
CA GLY A 102 -12.59 2.60 -9.96
C GLY A 102 -12.55 1.07 -9.93
N ASP A 103 -12.07 0.49 -11.01
CA ASP A 103 -11.89 -0.97 -11.16
C ASP A 103 -10.54 -1.29 -11.81
N TYR A 104 -10.03 -2.49 -11.53
CA TYR A 104 -8.71 -2.93 -11.97
C TYR A 104 -8.55 -2.87 -13.49
N GLU A 105 -9.53 -3.37 -14.24
CA GLU A 105 -9.45 -3.48 -15.70
C GLU A 105 -9.44 -2.10 -16.38
N SER A 106 -10.24 -1.18 -15.88
CA SER A 106 -10.25 0.20 -16.37
C SER A 106 -8.96 0.93 -16.05
N ILE A 107 -8.42 0.77 -14.85
CA ILE A 107 -7.12 1.35 -14.49
C ILE A 107 -6.02 0.78 -15.39
N HIS A 108 -5.92 -0.54 -15.47
CA HIS A 108 -4.92 -1.24 -16.28
C HIS A 108 -4.99 -0.82 -17.76
N ARG A 109 -6.20 -0.79 -18.35
CA ARG A 109 -6.42 -0.34 -19.74
C ARG A 109 -5.90 1.07 -19.99
N ASN A 110 -6.18 2.01 -19.08
CA ASN A 110 -5.72 3.39 -19.22
C ASN A 110 -4.19 3.45 -19.10
N ILE A 111 -3.58 2.80 -18.10
CA ILE A 111 -2.11 2.74 -17.93
C ILE A 111 -1.42 2.24 -19.20
N MET A 112 -1.93 1.16 -19.79
CA MET A 112 -1.33 0.57 -20.98
C MET A 112 -1.40 1.50 -22.20
N ARG A 113 -2.44 2.35 -22.30
CA ARG A 113 -2.54 3.37 -23.35
C ARG A 113 -1.62 4.57 -23.08
N GLU A 114 -1.56 5.02 -21.82
CA GLU A 114 -0.83 6.24 -21.44
C GLU A 114 0.70 6.04 -21.42
N SER A 115 1.17 4.94 -20.85
CA SER A 115 2.59 4.76 -20.51
C SER A 115 3.15 3.39 -20.87
N GLY A 116 2.31 2.46 -21.30
CA GLY A 116 2.70 1.06 -21.48
C GLY A 116 3.15 0.38 -20.18
N GLY A 117 2.74 0.91 -19.02
CA GLY A 117 3.16 0.41 -17.70
C GLY A 117 4.48 0.99 -17.17
N ASN A 118 5.04 2.02 -17.81
CA ASN A 118 6.26 2.68 -17.36
C ASN A 118 5.96 3.78 -16.32
N PRO A 119 6.30 3.60 -15.03
CA PRO A 119 6.04 4.60 -14.00
C PRO A 119 6.90 5.86 -14.14
N ALA A 120 7.98 5.83 -14.93
CA ALA A 120 8.84 6.97 -15.20
C ALA A 120 8.54 7.65 -16.55
N ALA A 121 7.40 7.37 -17.18
CA ALA A 121 7.03 7.97 -18.46
C ALA A 121 6.84 9.49 -18.34
N ILE A 122 7.33 10.25 -19.33
CA ILE A 122 7.17 11.70 -19.45
C ILE A 122 6.87 12.04 -20.91
N ASN A 123 5.77 12.76 -21.17
CA ASN A 123 5.50 13.29 -22.50
C ASN A 123 6.13 14.67 -22.67
N LEU A 124 6.97 14.84 -23.69
CA LEU A 124 7.69 16.10 -23.97
C LEU A 124 7.27 16.77 -25.29
N TYR A 125 6.22 16.26 -25.94
CA TYR A 125 5.88 16.66 -27.32
C TYR A 125 4.58 17.45 -27.44
N ASP A 126 3.71 17.41 -26.44
CA ASP A 126 2.38 18.02 -26.53
C ASP A 126 2.35 19.49 -26.07
N SER A 127 1.16 20.08 -26.06
CA SER A 127 0.94 21.46 -25.61
C SER A 127 1.22 21.67 -24.12
N ASN A 128 1.08 20.64 -23.28
CA ASN A 128 1.39 20.73 -21.85
C ASN A 128 2.91 20.77 -21.66
N ALA A 129 3.65 19.95 -22.40
CA ALA A 129 5.10 20.00 -22.44
C ALA A 129 5.62 21.34 -22.95
N ALA A 130 5.01 21.89 -24.02
CA ALA A 130 5.33 23.23 -24.52
C ALA A 130 5.04 24.33 -23.47
N ALA A 131 4.05 24.12 -22.60
CA ALA A 131 3.73 25.00 -21.47
C ALA A 131 4.59 24.74 -20.22
N GLY A 132 5.54 23.79 -20.27
CA GLY A 132 6.43 23.47 -19.15
C GLY A 132 5.79 22.62 -18.04
N ILE A 133 4.63 22.02 -18.29
CA ILE A 133 3.87 21.17 -17.36
C ILE A 133 3.60 19.79 -17.98
N PRO A 134 4.65 19.05 -18.40
CA PRO A 134 4.47 17.79 -19.12
C PRO A 134 3.69 16.76 -18.31
N SER A 135 2.96 15.89 -19.01
CA SER A 135 2.30 14.73 -18.44
C SER A 135 3.30 13.67 -17.98
N LYS A 136 3.06 13.05 -16.81
CA LYS A 136 4.02 12.17 -16.13
C LYS A 136 3.38 10.92 -15.53
N GLY A 137 4.20 9.88 -15.40
CA GLY A 137 3.87 8.64 -14.70
C GLY A 137 2.93 7.72 -15.45
N LEU A 138 2.42 6.72 -14.73
CA LEU A 138 1.61 5.62 -15.29
C LEU A 138 0.36 6.11 -16.03
N MET A 139 -0.29 7.15 -15.52
CA MET A 139 -1.53 7.72 -16.02
C MET A 139 -1.33 9.05 -16.76
N GLN A 140 -0.09 9.46 -17.01
CA GLN A 140 0.22 10.70 -17.76
C GLN A 140 -0.52 11.93 -17.20
N VAL A 141 -0.50 12.10 -15.89
CA VAL A 141 -1.11 13.25 -15.19
C VAL A 141 -0.12 14.43 -15.19
N ILE A 142 -0.62 15.66 -15.35
CA ILE A 142 0.19 16.88 -15.21
C ILE A 142 0.25 17.35 -13.74
N ASP A 143 1.33 18.05 -13.36
CA ASP A 143 1.56 18.53 -11.98
C ASP A 143 0.35 19.25 -11.34
N PRO A 144 -0.32 20.23 -11.99
CA PRO A 144 -1.43 20.92 -11.35
C PRO A 144 -2.64 20.00 -11.09
N THR A 145 -2.89 19.03 -11.97
CA THR A 145 -3.95 18.04 -11.77
C THR A 145 -3.58 17.08 -10.65
N PHE A 146 -2.34 16.59 -10.62
CA PHE A 146 -1.86 15.72 -9.54
C PHE A 146 -2.00 16.41 -8.18
N ALA A 147 -1.59 17.68 -8.07
CA ALA A 147 -1.69 18.44 -6.83
C ALA A 147 -3.14 18.68 -6.39
N ALA A 148 -4.05 18.96 -7.34
CA ALA A 148 -5.45 19.23 -7.04
C ALA A 148 -6.25 17.96 -6.67
N PHE A 149 -5.85 16.80 -7.19
CA PHE A 149 -6.56 15.52 -7.02
C PHE A 149 -5.78 14.48 -6.22
N HIS A 150 -4.68 14.87 -5.57
CA HIS A 150 -3.92 14.02 -4.67
C HIS A 150 -4.83 13.34 -3.64
N VAL A 151 -4.51 12.09 -3.31
CA VAL A 151 -5.27 11.29 -2.35
C VAL A 151 -4.42 11.08 -1.11
N GLU A 152 -4.96 11.48 0.05
CA GLU A 152 -4.30 11.34 1.34
C GLU A 152 -3.86 9.88 1.59
N GLY A 153 -2.71 9.69 2.23
CA GLY A 153 -2.12 8.36 2.43
C GLY A 153 -1.22 7.87 1.28
N THR A 154 -1.08 8.65 0.20
CA THR A 154 -0.13 8.37 -0.90
C THR A 154 1.04 9.37 -0.94
N SER A 155 2.10 9.04 -1.68
CA SER A 155 3.26 9.91 -1.89
C SER A 155 2.88 11.22 -2.58
N TRP A 156 3.67 12.28 -2.36
CA TRP A 156 3.60 13.54 -3.12
C TRP A 156 4.51 13.53 -4.35
N ASP A 157 5.21 12.43 -4.61
CA ASP A 157 5.94 12.24 -5.86
C ASP A 157 4.98 11.80 -6.97
N ILE A 158 4.90 12.58 -8.05
CA ILE A 158 4.04 12.28 -9.21
C ILE A 158 4.48 11.00 -9.95
N PHE A 159 5.72 10.55 -9.78
CA PHE A 159 6.21 9.28 -10.33
C PHE A 159 5.96 8.09 -9.41
N ASP A 160 5.49 8.30 -8.18
CA ASP A 160 5.02 7.20 -7.35
C ASP A 160 3.79 6.56 -8.01
N PRO A 161 3.83 5.26 -8.33
CA PRO A 161 2.82 4.62 -9.15
C PRO A 161 1.45 4.63 -8.46
N VAL A 162 1.41 4.47 -7.14
CA VAL A 162 0.15 4.44 -6.38
C VAL A 162 -0.46 5.84 -6.32
N ALA A 163 0.32 6.87 -6.01
CA ALA A 163 -0.13 8.25 -6.00
C ALA A 163 -0.61 8.71 -7.37
N ASN A 164 0.13 8.38 -8.44
CA ASN A 164 -0.21 8.74 -9.81
C ASN A 164 -1.56 8.12 -10.25
N ILE A 165 -1.76 6.83 -9.98
CA ILE A 165 -3.02 6.14 -10.26
C ILE A 165 -4.17 6.74 -9.44
N ALA A 166 -3.98 6.93 -8.12
CA ALA A 166 -5.01 7.43 -7.23
C ALA A 166 -5.45 8.85 -7.63
N ALA A 167 -4.52 9.76 -7.93
CA ALA A 167 -4.83 11.11 -8.37
C ALA A 167 -5.55 11.14 -9.73
N ALA A 168 -5.13 10.33 -10.70
CA ALA A 168 -5.81 10.21 -11.99
C ALA A 168 -7.25 9.71 -11.83
N CYS A 169 -7.46 8.69 -10.99
CA CYS A 169 -8.79 8.14 -10.74
C CYS A 169 -9.69 9.12 -10.00
N ASN A 170 -9.14 9.89 -9.05
CA ASN A 170 -9.88 10.95 -8.35
C ASN A 170 -10.33 12.05 -9.31
N TYR A 171 -9.43 12.49 -10.20
CA TYR A 171 -9.79 13.41 -11.28
C TYR A 171 -10.89 12.83 -12.19
N ALA A 172 -10.75 11.57 -12.62
CA ALA A 172 -11.75 10.92 -13.47
C ALA A 172 -13.10 10.76 -12.77
N ALA A 173 -13.12 10.46 -11.47
CA ALA A 173 -14.34 10.39 -10.67
C ALA A 173 -15.04 11.75 -10.63
N ASN A 174 -14.30 12.83 -10.40
CA ASN A 174 -14.85 14.18 -10.38
C ASN A 174 -15.40 14.62 -11.75
N ARG A 175 -14.70 14.28 -12.84
CA ARG A 175 -15.02 14.77 -14.19
C ARG A 175 -16.00 13.89 -14.97
N TYR A 176 -15.94 12.58 -14.74
CA TYR A 176 -16.62 11.54 -15.54
C TYR A 176 -17.38 10.51 -14.68
N GLY A 177 -17.36 10.64 -13.35
CA GLY A 177 -18.02 9.73 -12.42
C GLY A 177 -17.18 8.49 -12.06
N SER A 178 -16.27 8.05 -12.93
CA SER A 178 -15.30 6.96 -12.66
C SER A 178 -14.26 6.89 -13.78
N ILE A 179 -13.08 6.32 -13.47
CA ILE A 179 -12.09 5.93 -14.49
C ILE A 179 -12.65 4.93 -15.52
N ALA A 180 -13.70 4.19 -15.17
CA ALA A 180 -14.41 3.28 -16.07
C ALA A 180 -15.01 4.00 -17.29
N ASN A 181 -15.32 5.29 -17.15
CA ASN A 181 -15.91 6.11 -18.21
C ASN A 181 -14.85 6.82 -19.09
N VAL A 182 -13.57 6.52 -18.89
CA VAL A 182 -12.46 7.11 -19.65
C VAL A 182 -11.98 6.14 -20.74
N PHE A 183 -12.11 6.58 -22.00
CA PHE A 183 -11.79 5.81 -23.20
C PHE A 183 -10.72 6.45 -24.10
N SER A 184 -10.35 7.71 -23.86
CA SER A 184 -9.29 8.44 -24.58
C SER A 184 -8.11 8.74 -23.68
N ALA A 185 -6.95 9.02 -24.28
CA ALA A 185 -5.77 9.45 -23.55
C ALA A 185 -5.98 10.79 -22.82
N TYR A 186 -5.18 11.02 -21.78
CA TYR A 186 -5.20 12.27 -21.01
C TYR A 186 -4.57 13.43 -21.76
#